data_AF-A0A7W6WYN5-F1
#
_entry.id   AF-A0A7W6WYN5-F1
#
_cell.length_a   1.000
_cell.length_b   1.000
_cell.length_c   1.000
_cell.angle_alpha   90.00
_cell.angle_beta   90.00
_cell.angle_gamma   90.00
#
_symmetry.space_group_name_H-M   'P 1'
#
loop_
_entity.id
_entity.type
_entity.pdbx_description
1 polymer ?
#
loop_
_entity_poly.entity_id
_entity_poly.type
_entity_poly.pdbx_seq_one_letter_code
_entity_poly.pdbx_strand_id
1 'polypeptide(L)'
;MSIILQSTVGGFEAQFMRKLPQVEQAMREHGLEPSEFVISKDYASTATVPFVGPFFYDYSVFFGDDKFTVTEPNDMVFLDYFFKRVLAVDEPPELPRRPGLIRRLFGWMAQPV
;
A
#
# COMPACT_ATOMS: atom_id res chain seq x y z
N MET A 1 4.07 -3.60 -16.51
CA MET A 1 4.94 -2.46 -16.17
C MET A 1 5.23 -2.47 -14.67
N SER A 2 5.86 -1.44 -14.09
CA SER A 2 6.24 -1.37 -12.65
C SER A 2 5.32 -0.44 -11.85
N ILE A 3 5.28 -0.61 -10.53
CA ILE A 3 4.58 0.29 -9.61
C ILE A 3 5.15 1.70 -9.72
N ILE A 4 4.29 2.71 -9.63
CA ILE A 4 4.69 4.11 -9.63
C ILE A 4 4.98 4.53 -8.19
N LEU A 5 6.18 5.06 -7.95
CA LEU A 5 6.60 5.54 -6.63
C LEU A 5 6.59 7.06 -6.59
N GLN A 6 6.00 7.62 -5.54
CA GLN A 6 5.96 9.04 -5.25
C GLN A 6 6.37 9.28 -3.80
N SER A 7 7.06 10.39 -3.55
CA SER A 7 7.42 10.76 -2.18
C SER A 7 7.65 12.26 -2.08
N THR A 8 7.16 12.85 -1.00
CA THR A 8 7.38 14.27 -0.67
C THR A 8 8.47 14.47 0.37
N VAL A 9 9.02 13.37 0.93
CA VAL A 9 9.87 13.38 2.14
C VAL A 9 11.23 12.70 1.95
N GLY A 10 11.62 12.49 0.69
CA GLY A 10 12.86 11.80 0.29
C GLY A 10 12.60 10.48 -0.43
N GLY A 11 13.64 9.87 -0.99
CA GLY A 11 13.49 8.60 -1.72
C GLY A 11 13.05 7.42 -0.82
N PHE A 12 12.58 6.35 -1.46
CA PHE A 12 12.43 5.05 -0.80
C PHE A 12 13.82 4.46 -0.51
N GLU A 13 13.91 3.71 0.59
CA GLU A 13 15.12 3.02 1.01
C GLU A 13 15.62 2.04 -0.07
N ALA A 14 16.95 1.89 -0.16
CA ALA A 14 17.53 1.00 -1.16
C ALA A 14 17.10 -0.47 -0.98
N GLN A 15 16.78 -0.89 0.25
CA GLN A 15 16.25 -2.23 0.52
C GLN A 15 14.83 -2.40 -0.04
N PHE A 16 13.98 -1.37 0.10
CA PHE A 16 12.65 -1.34 -0.48
C PHE A 16 12.74 -1.52 -2.00
N MET A 17 13.58 -0.72 -2.66
CA MET A 17 13.78 -0.79 -4.12
C MET A 17 14.27 -2.16 -4.60
N ARG A 18 15.07 -2.86 -3.80
CA ARG A 18 15.55 -4.22 -4.13
C ARG A 18 14.47 -5.29 -4.02
N LYS A 19 13.51 -5.13 -3.11
CA LYS A 19 12.44 -6.10 -2.88
C LYS A 19 11.19 -5.82 -3.72
N LEU A 20 10.98 -4.58 -4.13
CA LEU A 20 9.80 -4.18 -4.91
C LEU A 20 9.55 -5.07 -6.14
N PRO A 21 10.56 -5.47 -6.96
CA PRO A 21 10.32 -6.35 -8.10
C PRO A 21 9.72 -7.71 -7.74
N GLN A 22 9.97 -8.23 -6.54
CA GLN A 22 9.37 -9.49 -6.07
C GLN A 22 7.89 -9.31 -5.76
N VAL A 23 7.51 -8.15 -5.18
CA VAL A 23 6.12 -7.79 -4.94
C VAL A 23 5.38 -7.62 -6.27
N GLU A 24 5.97 -6.89 -7.22
CA GLU A 24 5.39 -6.73 -8.56
C GLU A 24 5.19 -8.07 -9.28
N GLN A 25 6.13 -8.99 -9.11
CA GLN A 25 6.03 -10.32 -9.68
C GLN A 25 4.86 -11.09 -9.06
N ALA A 26 4.73 -11.09 -7.72
CA ALA A 26 3.59 -11.70 -7.05
C ALA A 26 2.26 -11.06 -7.48
N MET A 27 2.20 -9.72 -7.59
CA MET A 27 1.02 -9.02 -8.10
C MET A 27 0.60 -9.55 -9.48
N ARG A 28 1.55 -9.69 -10.42
CA ARG A 28 1.27 -10.26 -11.75
C ARG A 28 0.79 -11.70 -11.67
N GLU A 29 1.37 -12.51 -10.79
CA GLU A 29 0.95 -13.90 -10.56
C GLU A 29 -0.48 -14.00 -10.03
N HIS A 30 -0.93 -13.03 -9.23
CA HIS A 30 -2.32 -12.90 -8.76
C HIS A 30 -3.22 -12.10 -9.72
N GLY A 31 -2.75 -11.79 -10.93
CA GLY A 31 -3.55 -11.11 -11.96
C GLY A 31 -3.74 -9.60 -11.76
N LEU A 32 -2.95 -8.97 -10.90
CA LEU A 32 -2.90 -7.52 -10.72
C LEU A 32 -1.87 -6.90 -11.68
N GLU A 33 -2.16 -5.74 -12.29
CA GLU A 33 -1.20 -5.01 -13.10
C GLU A 33 -0.45 -3.98 -12.23
N PRO A 34 0.87 -4.14 -11.98
CA PRO A 34 1.58 -3.28 -11.02
C PRO A 34 1.58 -1.79 -11.39
N SER A 35 1.50 -1.43 -12.67
CA SER A 35 1.46 -0.02 -13.08
C SER A 35 0.15 0.71 -12.80
N GLU A 36 -0.90 -0.01 -12.42
CA GLU A 36 -2.14 0.63 -11.94
C GLU A 36 -2.00 1.14 -10.49
N PHE A 37 -0.91 0.77 -9.81
CA PHE A 37 -0.66 1.13 -8.43
C PHE A 37 0.30 2.32 -8.33
N VAL A 38 -0.05 3.25 -7.45
CA VAL A 38 0.83 4.35 -7.01
C VAL A 38 1.06 4.21 -5.51
N ILE A 39 2.33 4.21 -5.08
CA ILE A 39 2.70 4.28 -3.67
C ILE A 39 3.26 5.67 -3.39
N SER A 40 2.56 6.45 -2.57
CA SER A 40 3.04 7.72 -2.02
C SER A 40 3.61 7.54 -0.63
N LYS A 41 4.70 8.25 -0.33
CA LYS A 41 5.29 8.36 1.01
C LYS A 41 5.31 9.83 1.43
N ASP A 42 4.71 10.11 2.57
CA ASP A 42 4.58 11.44 3.16
C ASP A 42 4.98 11.43 4.64
N TYR A 43 5.28 12.58 5.23
CA TYR A 43 5.57 12.65 6.67
C TYR A 43 4.27 12.45 7.43
N ALA A 44 4.28 11.53 8.39
CA ALA A 44 3.10 11.33 9.23
C ALA A 44 2.80 12.61 10.02
N SER A 45 1.53 13.02 10.01
CA SER A 45 1.07 14.22 10.73
C SER A 45 0.98 14.03 12.25
N THR A 46 1.05 12.79 12.73
CA THR A 46 0.94 12.41 14.14
C THR A 46 2.15 12.86 14.95
N ALA A 47 1.92 13.91 15.75
CA ALA A 47 2.77 14.44 16.82
C ALA A 47 4.28 14.33 16.55
N THR A 48 4.76 15.16 15.63
CA THR A 48 6.16 15.58 15.60
C THR A 48 6.53 16.11 17.00
N VAL A 49 7.14 15.27 17.82
CA VAL A 49 7.71 15.72 19.10
C VAL A 49 8.83 16.71 18.74
N PRO A 50 8.80 17.95 19.26
CA PRO A 50 9.86 18.91 18.99
C PRO A 50 11.23 18.26 19.28
N PHE A 51 12.19 18.42 18.37
CA PHE A 51 13.57 17.92 18.44
C PHE A 51 13.84 16.44 18.11
N VAL A 52 12.85 15.60 17.82
CA VAL A 52 13.09 14.16 17.50
C VAL A 52 12.70 13.74 16.08
N GLY A 53 12.16 14.66 15.27
CA GLY A 53 11.78 14.38 13.88
C GLY A 53 10.59 13.43 13.77
N PRO A 54 10.06 13.22 12.55
CA PRO A 54 8.97 12.28 12.31
C PRO A 54 9.49 10.85 12.46
N PHE A 55 8.96 10.12 13.45
CA PHE A 55 9.26 8.70 13.65
C PHE A 55 8.57 7.78 12.63
N PHE A 56 7.58 8.31 11.91
CA PHE A 56 6.70 7.54 11.04
C PHE A 56 6.44 8.28 9.74
N TYR A 57 6.07 7.51 8.73
CA TYR A 57 5.65 7.99 7.41
C TYR A 57 4.24 7.50 7.14
N ASP A 58 3.45 8.33 6.48
CA ASP A 58 2.17 7.93 5.92
C ASP A 58 2.42 7.37 4.52
N TYR A 59 2.12 6.09 4.33
CA TYR A 59 2.18 5.42 3.04
C TYR A 59 0.77 5.32 2.48
N SER A 60 0.54 5.97 1.35
CA SER A 60 -0.74 5.88 0.64
C SER A 60 -0.58 5.04 -0.61
N VAL A 61 -1.42 4.02 -0.77
CA VAL A 61 -1.48 3.20 -1.98
C VAL A 61 -2.76 3.51 -2.72
N PHE A 62 -2.63 3.93 -3.97
CA PHE A 62 -3.73 4.23 -4.88
C PHE A 62 -3.83 3.13 -5.92
N PHE A 63 -5.06 2.74 -6.25
CA PHE A 63 -5.38 1.79 -7.31
C PHE A 63 -6.73 2.16 -7.93
N GLY A 64 -6.73 2.58 -9.20
CA GLY A 64 -7.94 3.13 -9.83
C GLY A 64 -8.49 4.33 -9.05
N ASP A 65 -9.75 4.24 -8.63
CA ASP A 65 -10.43 5.27 -7.82
C ASP A 65 -10.27 5.05 -6.30
N ASP A 66 -9.68 3.92 -5.89
CA ASP A 66 -9.55 3.55 -4.50
C ASP A 66 -8.18 3.90 -3.93
N LYS A 67 -8.14 4.13 -2.62
CA LYS A 67 -6.91 4.33 -1.87
C LYS A 67 -7.00 3.82 -0.44
N PHE A 68 -5.85 3.48 0.12
CA PHE A 68 -5.70 3.33 1.56
C PHE A 68 -4.41 3.99 2.03
N THR A 69 -4.38 4.37 3.31
CA THR A 69 -3.21 4.97 3.96
C THR A 69 -2.90 4.21 5.24
N VAL A 70 -1.61 4.00 5.48
CA VAL A 70 -1.08 3.29 6.64
C VAL A 70 0.16 4.04 7.15
N THR A 71 0.24 4.22 8.46
CA THR A 71 1.34 4.93 9.12
C THR A 71 2.35 3.91 9.63
N GLU A 72 3.57 3.92 9.09
CA GLU A 72 4.61 2.93 9.42
C GLU A 72 5.95 3.60 9.71
N PRO A 73 6.82 2.98 10.53
CA PRO A 73 8.07 3.59 10.95
C PRO A 73 9.12 3.64 9.84
N ASN A 74 9.02 2.77 8.82
CA ASN A 74 9.96 2.72 7.70
C ASN A 74 9.41 1.95 6.50
N ASP A 75 10.13 2.05 5.38
CA ASP A 75 9.71 1.52 4.08
C ASP A 75 9.60 0.00 4.09
N MET A 76 10.42 -0.69 4.89
CA MET A 76 10.45 -2.15 4.93
C MET A 76 9.27 -2.74 5.70
N VAL A 77 8.83 -2.10 6.78
CA VAL A 77 7.63 -2.51 7.51
C VAL A 77 6.39 -2.30 6.64
N PHE A 78 6.30 -1.14 5.98
CA PHE A 78 5.25 -0.88 5.01
C PHE A 78 5.25 -1.90 3.85
N LEU A 79 6.41 -2.22 3.27
CA LEU A 79 6.51 -3.17 2.16
C LEU A 79 6.05 -4.57 2.56
N ASP A 80 6.41 -5.03 3.77
CA ASP A 80 5.95 -6.32 4.30
C ASP A 80 4.43 -6.35 4.49
N TYR A 81 3.86 -5.28 5.05
CA TYR A 81 2.40 -5.10 5.15
C TYR A 81 1.74 -5.14 3.78
N PHE A 82 2.25 -4.37 2.82
CA PHE A 82 1.70 -4.31 1.47
C PHE A 82 1.80 -5.66 0.75
N PHE A 83 2.94 -6.35 0.85
CA PHE A 83 3.15 -7.65 0.25
C PHE A 83 2.20 -8.71 0.81
N LYS A 84 2.03 -8.78 2.14
CA LYS A 84 1.05 -9.67 2.78
C LYS A 84 -0.37 -9.41 2.26
N ARG A 85 -0.72 -8.14 2.03
CA ARG A 85 -2.04 -7.76 1.51
C ARG A 85 -2.25 -8.15 0.05
N VAL A 86 -1.20 -8.05 -0.78
CA VAL A 86 -1.21 -8.56 -2.17
C VAL A 86 -1.42 -10.07 -2.18
N LEU A 87 -0.71 -10.82 -1.31
CA LEU A 87 -0.85 -12.27 -1.22
C LEU A 87 -2.22 -12.71 -0.66
N ALA A 88 -2.86 -11.90 0.18
CA ALA A 88 -4.17 -12.19 0.75
C ALA A 88 -5.34 -12.06 -0.25
N VAL A 89 -5.08 -11.67 -1.51
CA VAL A 89 -6.09 -11.55 -2.59
C VAL A 89 -6.81 -12.89 -2.87
N ASP A 90 -6.22 -14.03 -2.50
CA ASP A 90 -6.80 -15.36 -2.71
C ASP A 90 -7.85 -15.78 -1.65
N GLU A 91 -8.03 -15.03 -0.56
CA GLU A 91 -9.01 -15.38 0.47
C GLU A 91 -10.37 -14.72 0.21
N PRO A 92 -11.48 -15.49 0.12
CA PRO A 92 -12.80 -14.93 -0.14
C PRO A 92 -13.23 -14.05 1.04
N PRO A 93 -13.55 -12.76 0.80
CA PRO A 93 -13.90 -11.84 1.89
C PRO A 93 -15.28 -12.18 2.46
N GLU A 94 -15.36 -12.47 3.76
CA GLU A 94 -16.63 -12.39 4.49
C GLU A 94 -17.00 -10.91 4.70
N LEU A 95 -17.86 -10.36 3.84
CA LEU A 95 -18.38 -8.99 3.98
C LEU A 95 -19.91 -8.94 3.96
N PRO A 96 -20.54 -8.12 4.84
CA PRO A 96 -21.97 -7.81 4.77
C PRO A 96 -22.28 -6.91 3.57
N ARG A 97 -23.31 -7.29 2.82
CA ARG A 97 -23.71 -6.73 1.52
C ARG A 97 -24.29 -5.31 1.65
N ARG A 98 -23.81 -4.36 0.84
CA ARG A 98 -24.56 -3.13 0.48
C ARG A 98 -24.85 -3.11 -1.03
N PRO A 99 -26.05 -2.69 -1.48
CA PRO A 99 -26.46 -2.77 -2.87
C PRO A 99 -26.21 -1.45 -3.61
N GLY A 100 -25.52 -1.51 -4.76
CA GLY A 100 -25.47 -0.40 -5.71
C GLY A 100 -24.19 -0.35 -6.53
N LEU A 101 -24.28 -0.86 -7.76
CA LEU A 101 -23.34 -0.74 -8.89
C LEU A 101 -21.98 -1.47 -8.81
N ILE A 102 -21.79 -2.30 -9.85
CA ILE A 102 -20.58 -3.02 -10.28
C ILE A 102 -19.94 -3.92 -9.21
N ARG A 103 -20.51 -5.12 -9.11
CA ARG A 103 -19.93 -6.23 -8.37
C ARG A 103 -18.86 -6.88 -9.24
N ARG A 104 -17.57 -6.69 -8.93
CA ARG A 104 -16.50 -7.73 -8.96
C ARG A 104 -15.13 -7.18 -8.54
N LEU A 105 -14.57 -7.84 -7.53
CA LEU A 105 -13.15 -7.96 -7.13
C LEU A 105 -12.52 -7.11 -6.01
N PHE A 106 -13.19 -6.19 -5.29
CA PHE A 106 -12.44 -5.38 -4.31
C PHE A 106 -13.11 -5.15 -2.95
N GLY A 107 -13.12 -6.18 -2.08
CA GLY A 107 -13.50 -6.08 -0.66
C GLY A 107 -12.36 -5.71 0.31
N TRP A 108 -11.12 -5.65 -0.19
CA TRP A 108 -9.87 -5.58 0.59
C TRP A 108 -9.50 -4.20 1.17
N MET A 109 -10.15 -3.09 0.75
CA MET A 109 -9.75 -1.71 1.12
C MET A 109 -10.52 -1.08 2.29
N ALA A 110 -11.58 -1.72 2.78
CA ALA A 110 -12.52 -1.09 3.71
C ALA A 110 -12.31 -1.42 5.20
N GLN A 111 -11.29 -2.19 5.59
CA GLN A 111 -11.09 -2.59 6.99
C GLN A 111 -9.79 -2.05 7.57
N PRO A 112 -9.85 -1.22 8.64
CA PRO A 112 -8.74 -1.09 9.57
C PRO A 112 -8.64 -2.36 10.43
N VAL A 113 -7.41 -2.83 10.66
CA VAL A 113 -7.12 -3.88 11.65
C VAL A 113 -6.93 -3.24 13.02
#